data_AF-A0A7R9MWQ5-F1
#
_entry.id   AF-A0A7R9MWQ5-F1
#
_cell.length_a   1.000
_cell.length_b   1.000
_cell.length_c   1.000
_cell.angle_alpha   90.00
_cell.angle_beta   90.00
_cell.angle_gamma   90.00
#
_symmetry.space_group_name_H-M   'P 1'
#
loop_
_entity.id
_entity.type
_entity.pdbx_description
1 polymer ?
#
loop_
_entity_poly.entity_id
_entity_poly.type
_entity_poly.pdbx_seq_one_letter_code
_entity_poly.pdbx_strand_id
1 'polypeptide(L)'
;MATASADGTACVCDVTKMDANISPFLSYVGHSGCSVNCIKFHPNYDLIMTAGGDGSTHIWRPNLEHYLQRNSETDDSSQEMPEESPTQVIKNNLCELTGHQSVVISCDWISGVDQCVTAS
;
A
#
# COMPACT_ATOMS: atom_id res chain seq x y z
N MET A 1 -5.46 -5.89 -3.86
CA MET A 1 -6.18 -4.59 -3.82
C MET A 1 -5.49 -3.69 -2.81
N ALA A 2 -5.58 -2.37 -2.93
CA ALA A 2 -5.19 -1.47 -1.84
C ALA A 2 -6.29 -0.46 -1.55
N THR A 3 -6.29 0.01 -0.31
CA THR A 3 -7.19 1.04 0.20
C THR A 3 -6.35 2.12 0.87
N ALA A 4 -6.84 3.35 0.80
CA ALA A 4 -6.28 4.50 1.49
C ALA A 4 -7.29 4.98 2.54
N SER A 5 -6.79 5.38 3.69
CA SER A 5 -7.59 5.85 4.82
C SER A 5 -7.22 7.28 5.20
N ALA A 6 -8.21 8.01 5.70
CA ALA A 6 -8.05 9.40 6.13
C ALA A 6 -7.24 9.54 7.43
N ASP A 7 -6.97 8.43 8.12
CA ASP A 7 -6.09 8.35 9.30
C ASP A 7 -4.59 8.37 8.94
N GLY A 8 -4.25 8.44 7.65
CA GLY A 8 -2.87 8.40 7.18
C GLY A 8 -2.32 6.99 6.94
N THR A 9 -3.20 5.98 7.00
CA THR A 9 -2.84 4.61 6.71
C THR A 9 -3.28 4.22 5.29
N ALA A 10 -2.46 3.45 4.61
CA ALA A 10 -2.81 2.81 3.36
C ALA A 10 -2.59 1.31 3.51
N CYS A 11 -3.61 0.49 3.28
CA CYS A 11 -3.47 -0.95 3.45
C CYS A 11 -3.57 -1.69 2.12
N VAL A 12 -2.83 -2.78 1.99
CA VAL A 12 -2.87 -3.69 0.85
C VAL A 12 -3.48 -4.99 1.34
N CYS A 13 -4.54 -5.39 0.66
CA CYS A 13 -5.30 -6.59 0.94
C CYS A 13 -5.21 -7.57 -0.22
N ASP A 14 -5.12 -8.84 0.12
CA ASP A 14 -5.14 -9.91 -0.84
C ASP A 14 -6.59 -10.26 -1.15
N VAL A 15 -6.96 -10.14 -2.42
CA VAL A 15 -8.32 -10.41 -2.90
C VAL A 15 -8.45 -11.78 -3.54
N THR A 16 -7.37 -12.56 -3.55
CA THR A 16 -7.39 -13.94 -4.06
C THR A 16 -8.01 -14.91 -3.06
N LYS A 17 -8.00 -14.57 -1.77
CA LYS A 17 -8.76 -15.28 -0.75
C LYS A 17 -10.26 -15.01 -0.98
N MET A 18 -10.94 -16.01 -1.54
CA MET A 18 -12.37 -15.98 -1.84
C MET A 18 -13.24 -16.11 -0.57
N ASP A 19 -12.62 -16.40 0.57
CA ASP A 19 -13.26 -16.32 1.88
C ASP A 19 -13.62 -14.87 2.21
N ALA A 20 -14.80 -14.68 2.80
CA ALA A 20 -15.40 -13.37 3.08
C ALA A 20 -14.60 -12.45 4.03
N ASN A 21 -13.40 -12.86 4.45
CA ASN A 21 -12.53 -12.08 5.32
C ASN A 21 -11.31 -11.57 4.54
N ILE A 22 -11.49 -10.43 3.87
CA ILE A 22 -10.44 -9.72 3.15
C ILE A 22 -9.59 -8.99 4.21
N SER A 23 -8.56 -9.65 4.73
CA SER A 23 -7.66 -9.05 5.71
C SER A 23 -6.52 -8.29 5.03
N PRO A 24 -6.13 -7.12 5.54
CA PRO A 24 -4.94 -6.42 5.06
C PRO A 24 -3.70 -7.21 5.50
N PHE A 25 -2.88 -7.63 4.55
CA PHE A 25 -1.59 -8.25 4.85
C PHE A 25 -0.48 -7.21 5.01
N LEU A 26 -0.70 -6.00 4.50
CA LEU A 26 0.25 -4.89 4.58
C LEU A 26 -0.47 -3.61 4.97
N SER A 27 0.12 -2.83 5.86
CA SER A 27 -0.32 -1.50 6.24
C SER A 27 0.85 -0.54 6.13
N TYR A 28 0.68 0.53 5.38
CA TYR A 28 1.64 1.60 5.21
C TYR A 28 1.22 2.80 6.06
N VAL A 29 2.10 3.21 6.98
CA VAL A 29 1.86 4.28 7.97
C VAL A 29 2.92 5.38 7.91
N GLY A 30 3.42 5.66 6.71
CA GLY A 30 4.46 6.67 6.50
C GLY A 30 3.94 8.11 6.46
N HIS A 31 2.68 8.32 6.08
CA HIS A 31 2.01 9.62 6.21
C HIS A 31 1.77 9.86 7.71
N SER A 32 2.30 10.96 8.27
CA SER A 32 2.40 11.21 9.72
C SER A 32 1.04 11.47 10.42
N GLY A 33 0.07 10.57 10.23
CA GLY A 33 -1.34 10.76 10.64
C GLY A 33 -2.11 11.73 9.75
N CYS A 34 -1.55 12.12 8.61
CA CYS A 34 -2.19 13.01 7.64
C CYS A 34 -3.00 12.20 6.61
N SER A 35 -4.17 12.68 6.21
CA SER A 35 -5.08 11.96 5.29
C SER A 35 -4.39 11.53 4.00
N VAL A 36 -4.48 10.25 3.64
CA VAL A 36 -4.07 9.77 2.31
C VAL A 36 -5.24 9.95 1.36
N ASN A 37 -5.06 10.79 0.35
CA ASN A 37 -6.11 11.07 -0.63
C ASN A 37 -6.05 10.15 -1.85
N CYS A 38 -4.86 9.65 -2.18
CA CYS A 38 -4.67 8.83 -3.36
C CYS A 38 -3.67 7.71 -3.11
N ILE A 39 -3.97 6.54 -3.67
CA ILE A 39 -3.08 5.38 -3.73
C ILE A 39 -3.07 4.83 -5.15
N LYS A 40 -1.86 4.63 -5.71
CA LYS A 40 -1.67 4.10 -7.05
C LYS A 40 -0.58 3.05 -7.09
N PHE A 41 -0.92 1.91 -7.68
CA PHE A 41 0.05 0.87 -8.02
C PHE A 41 0.75 1.23 -9.31
N HIS A 42 2.05 0.99 -9.34
CA HIS A 42 2.81 1.06 -10.57
C HIS A 42 2.46 -0.15 -11.47
N PRO A 43 2.25 0.03 -12.78
CA PRO A 43 1.80 -1.04 -13.67
C PRO A 43 2.88 -2.09 -13.99
N ASN A 44 4.16 -1.74 -13.93
CA ASN A 44 5.27 -2.64 -14.32
C ASN A 44 6.17 -3.08 -13.15
N TYR A 45 6.07 -2.43 -12.01
CA TYR A 45 7.00 -2.62 -10.88
C TYR A 45 6.16 -2.73 -9.62
N ASP A 46 6.66 -3.44 -8.61
CA ASP A 46 6.02 -3.52 -7.29
C ASP A 46 6.25 -2.23 -6.50
N LEU A 47 5.80 -1.10 -7.03
CA LEU A 47 5.87 0.22 -6.42
C LEU A 47 4.47 0.71 -6.15
N ILE A 48 4.29 1.33 -4.98
CA ILE A 48 3.04 1.97 -4.59
C ILE A 48 3.35 3.44 -4.31
N MET A 49 2.50 4.30 -4.87
CA MET A 49 2.50 5.73 -4.62
C MET A 49 1.31 6.09 -3.77
N THR A 50 1.55 6.88 -2.73
CA THR A 50 0.53 7.38 -1.80
C THR A 50 0.68 8.88 -1.63
N ALA A 51 -0.36 9.64 -1.99
CA ALA A 51 -0.40 11.09 -1.88
C ALA A 51 -1.17 11.52 -0.63
N GLY A 52 -0.59 12.43 0.15
CA GLY A 52 -1.10 12.85 1.45
C GLY A 52 -1.55 14.30 1.53
N GLY A 53 -2.31 14.59 2.59
CA GLY A 53 -2.74 15.93 2.98
C GLY A 53 -1.64 16.82 3.53
N ASP A 54 -0.46 16.27 3.75
CA ASP A 54 0.75 17.00 4.14
C ASP A 54 1.46 17.68 2.96
N GLY A 55 0.96 17.52 1.72
CA GLY A 55 1.61 18.02 0.52
C GLY A 55 2.79 17.14 0.07
N SER A 56 2.96 15.97 0.69
CA SER A 56 3.96 15.00 0.32
C SER A 56 3.33 13.86 -0.48
N THR A 57 4.13 13.26 -1.35
CA THR A 57 3.80 11.99 -1.98
C THR A 57 4.89 10.98 -1.66
N HIS A 58 4.49 9.88 -1.04
CA HIS A 58 5.39 8.83 -0.64
C HIS A 58 5.34 7.69 -1.65
N ILE A 59 6.50 7.23 -2.07
CA ILE A 59 6.67 6.04 -2.90
C ILE A 59 7.34 4.97 -2.05
N TRP A 60 6.78 3.76 -2.06
CA TRP A 60 7.25 2.64 -1.27
C TRP A 60 7.05 1.32 -2.03
N ARG A 61 7.77 0.27 -1.63
CA ARG A 61 7.64 -1.07 -2.22
C ARG A 61 6.99 -2.03 -1.21
N PRO A 62 5.87 -2.68 -1.55
CA PRO A 62 5.39 -3.82 -0.79
C PRO A 62 6.36 -5.01 -0.98
N ASN A 63 6.77 -5.67 0.11
CA ASN A 63 7.51 -6.93 0.02
C ASN A 63 6.57 -8.09 -0.28
N LEU A 64 5.99 -8.11 -1.49
CA LEU A 64 5.00 -9.11 -1.87
C LEU A 64 5.60 -10.52 -1.97
N GLU A 65 6.88 -10.64 -2.36
CA GLU A 65 7.60 -11.91 -2.45
C GLU A 65 7.55 -12.72 -1.14
N HIS A 66 7.85 -12.07 -0.02
CA HIS A 66 7.84 -12.71 1.30
C HIS A 66 6.42 -13.11 1.75
N TYR A 67 5.40 -12.39 1.31
CA TYR A 67 4.01 -12.73 1.58
C TYR A 67 3.56 -13.96 0.77
N LEU A 68 3.86 -13.99 -0.53
CA LEU A 68 3.49 -15.10 -1.42
C LEU A 68 4.16 -16.41 -1.01
N GLN A 69 5.43 -16.36 -0.59
CA GLN A 69 6.15 -17.55 -0.13
C GLN A 69 5.48 -18.17 1.11
N ARG A 70 5.13 -17.35 2.11
CA ARG A 70 4.46 -17.80 3.33
C ARG A 70 3.04 -18.35 3.09
N ASN A 71 2.27 -17.72 2.20
CA ASN A 71 0.93 -18.21 1.86
C ASN A 71 0.93 -19.52 1.04
N SER A 72 2.06 -19.90 0.43
CA SER A 72 2.17 -21.15 -0.34
C SER A 72 2.38 -22.40 0.53
N GLU A 73 2.75 -22.24 1.79
CA GLU A 73 3.09 -23.34 2.72
C GLU A 73 1.91 -23.82 3.60
N THR A 74 0.67 -23.37 3.33
CA THR A 74 -0.49 -23.64 4.21
C THR A 74 -1.53 -24.64 3.68
N ASP A 75 -1.16 -25.52 2.75
CA ASP A 75 -2.07 -26.57 2.21
C ASP A 75 -1.87 -27.96 2.83
N ASP A 76 -1.51 -28.07 4.10
CA ASP A 76 -1.62 -29.36 4.79
C ASP A 76 -1.90 -29.24 6.30
N SER A 77 -2.83 -30.08 6.74
CA SER A 77 -3.16 -30.44 8.12
C SER A 77 -4.11 -29.50 8.91
N SER A 78 -5.34 -30.00 9.01
CA SER A 78 -6.40 -29.71 9.99
C SER A 78 -5.95 -29.16 11.35
N GLN A 79 -6.31 -27.92 11.69
CA GLN A 79 -6.78 -27.50 13.02
C GLN A 79 -7.38 -26.08 13.00
N GLU A 80 -8.35 -25.85 13.87
CA GLU A 80 -9.21 -24.68 13.97
C GLU A 80 -8.48 -23.37 14.33
N MET A 81 -9.16 -22.25 14.04
CA MET A 81 -8.86 -20.82 14.26
C MET A 81 -8.31 -20.10 13.01
N PRO A 82 -9.00 -19.07 12.47
CA PRO A 82 -8.37 -18.18 11.51
C PRO A 82 -7.37 -17.32 12.29
N GLU A 83 -6.10 -17.76 12.36
CA GLU A 83 -5.04 -16.85 12.75
C GLU A 83 -4.97 -15.75 11.69
N GLU A 84 -5.44 -14.56 12.07
CA GLU A 84 -5.23 -13.35 11.29
C GLU A 84 -3.71 -13.20 11.12
N SER A 85 -3.22 -13.52 9.92
CA SER A 85 -1.82 -13.35 9.56
C SER A 85 -1.39 -11.93 9.97
N PRO A 86 -0.30 -11.75 10.75
CA PRO A 86 0.05 -10.44 11.28
C PRO A 86 0.28 -9.46 10.13
N THR A 87 -0.55 -8.41 10.08
CA THR A 87 -0.43 -7.33 9.08
C THR A 87 0.95 -6.70 9.23
N GLN A 88 1.75 -6.73 8.18
CA GLN A 88 3.06 -6.11 8.19
C GLN A 88 2.90 -4.59 8.10
N VAL A 89 3.49 -3.85 9.03
CA VAL A 89 3.44 -2.38 9.04
C VAL A 89 4.71 -1.81 8.41
N ILE A 90 4.59 -1.16 7.26
CA ILE A 90 5.67 -0.43 6.59
C ILE A 90 5.56 1.04 6.98
N LYS A 91 6.65 1.59 7.52
CA LYS A 91 6.80 3.03 7.75
C LYS A 91 7.79 3.70 6.79
N ASN A 92 8.71 2.91 6.24
CA ASN A 92 9.77 3.43 5.39
C ASN A 92 9.22 3.75 3.99
N ASN A 93 9.25 5.04 3.62
CA ASN A 93 9.18 5.46 2.23
C ASN A 93 10.54 5.24 1.57
N LEU A 94 10.53 4.85 0.29
CA LEU A 94 11.75 4.78 -0.52
C LEU A 94 12.08 6.14 -1.13
N CYS A 95 11.04 6.90 -1.46
CA CYS A 95 11.17 8.23 -1.99
C CYS A 95 10.02 9.08 -1.45
N GLU A 96 10.35 10.32 -1.11
CA GLU A 96 9.41 11.34 -0.68
C GLU A 96 9.48 12.48 -1.68
N LEU A 97 8.36 12.73 -2.35
CA LEU A 97 8.19 13.83 -3.27
C LEU A 97 7.56 14.98 -2.49
N THR A 98 8.36 15.98 -2.17
CA THR A 98 7.92 17.22 -1.55
C THR A 98 8.05 18.36 -2.55
N GLY A 99 7.07 19.26 -2.59
CA GLY A 99 7.07 20.37 -3.53
C GLY A 99 5.71 21.06 -3.65
N HIS A 100 4.65 20.34 -3.33
CA HIS A 100 3.32 20.93 -3.22
C HIS A 100 3.21 21.73 -1.93
N GLN A 101 2.68 22.96 -2.03
CA GLN A 101 2.46 23.84 -0.87
C GLN A 101 1.12 23.57 -0.17
N SER A 102 0.34 22.59 -0.66
CA SER A 102 -1.00 22.25 -0.21
C SER A 102 -1.21 20.74 -0.32
N VAL A 103 -2.38 20.29 0.12
CA VAL A 103 -2.86 18.90 0.07
C VAL A 103 -2.76 18.33 -1.35
N VAL A 104 -2.07 17.20 -1.52
CA VAL A 104 -2.07 16.49 -2.81
C VAL A 104 -3.40 15.78 -2.98
N ILE A 105 -4.18 16.20 -3.98
CA ILE A 105 -5.52 15.66 -4.26
C ILE A 105 -5.45 14.35 -5.06
N SER A 106 -4.44 14.21 -5.92
CA SER A 106 -4.35 13.07 -6.83
C SER A 106 -2.90 12.81 -7.24
N CYS A 107 -2.59 11.53 -7.46
CA CYS A 107 -1.34 11.10 -8.05
C CYS A 107 -1.60 10.05 -9.13
N ASP A 108 -0.76 9.98 -10.15
CA ASP A 108 -0.85 8.96 -11.20
C ASP A 108 0.53 8.57 -11.77
N TRP A 109 0.64 7.33 -12.23
CA TRP A 109 1.85 6.81 -12.84
C TRP A 109 1.75 6.89 -14.36
N ILE A 110 2.82 7.33 -15.02
CA ILE A 110 2.88 7.33 -16.48
C ILE A 110 3.46 5.98 -16.92
N SER A 111 2.62 5.05 -17.38
CA SER A 111 3.10 3.78 -17.92
C SER A 111 3.96 4.02 -19.17
N GLY A 112 5.23 3.60 -19.14
CA GLY A 112 6.16 3.69 -20.27
C GLY A 112 7.28 4.71 -20.11
N VAL A 113 7.22 5.55 -19.10
CA VAL A 113 8.30 6.45 -18.67
C VAL A 113 8.35 6.33 -17.15
N ASP A 114 9.51 6.15 -16.51
CA ASP A 114 9.62 6.05 -15.04
C ASP A 114 9.35 7.39 -14.35
N GLN A 115 8.12 7.89 -14.50
CA GLN A 115 7.66 9.20 -14.09
C GLN A 115 6.27 9.09 -13.46
N CYS A 116 6.02 9.99 -12.50
CA CYS A 116 4.74 10.15 -11.85
C CYS A 116 4.27 11.59 -11.99
N VAL A 117 2.96 11.76 -11.92
CA VAL A 117 2.29 13.06 -11.90
C VAL A 117 1.59 13.19 -10.56
N THR A 118 1.73 14.34 -9.92
CA THR A 118 1.06 14.69 -8.67
C THR A 118 0.34 16.02 -8.85
N ALA A 119 -0.86 16.13 -8.29
CA ALA A 119 -1.69 17.33 -8.36
C ALA A 119 -2.20 17.68 -6.96
N SER A 120 -2.15 18.98 -6.62
CA SER A 120 -2.67 19.57 -5.38
C SER A 120 -3.75 20.60 -5.65
#